data_AF-W0RTE0-F1
#
_entry.id   AF-W0RTE0-F1
#
_cell.length_a   1.000
_cell.length_b   1.000
_cell.length_c   1.000
_cell.angle_alpha   90.00
_cell.angle_beta   90.00
_cell.angle_gamma   90.00
#
_symmetry.space_group_name_H-M   'P 1'
#
loop_
_entity.id
_entity.type
_entity.pdbx_description
1 polymer ?
#
loop_
_entity_poly.entity_id
_entity_poly.type
_entity_poly.pdbx_seq_one_letter_code
_entity_poly.pdbx_strand_id
1 'polypeptide(L)' 'MLVRVEDADAHCARAAAAGAEILQPPTTFPFGERQYHARDLGGHRWTFSATVADVDPATWGGELLTPGT' A
#
# COMPACT_ATOMS: atom_id res chain seq x y z
N MET A 1 -6.47 5.70 6.86
CA MET A 1 -7.00 5.93 5.50
C MET A 1 -5.98 5.41 4.49
N LEU A 2 -6.41 4.95 3.31
CA LEU A 2 -5.53 4.49 2.24
C LEU A 2 -5.41 5.56 1.14
N VAL A 3 -4.19 5.79 0.67
CA VAL A 3 -3.87 6.72 -0.42
C VAL A 3 -3.07 6.00 -1.50
N ARG A 4 -3.40 6.26 -2.76
CA ARG A 4 -2.70 5.72 -3.93
C ARG A 4 -1.45 6.54 -4.22
N VAL A 5 -0.35 5.87 -4.48
CA VAL A 5 0.92 6.46 -4.91
C VAL A 5 1.47 5.70 -6.09
N GLU A 6 2.27 6.38 -6.92
CA GLU A 6 2.92 5.76 -8.08
C GLU A 6 4.06 4.82 -7.66
N ASP A 7 4.87 5.25 -6.69
CA ASP A 7 6.00 4.50 -6.15
C ASP A 7 6.00 4.58 -4.62
N ALA A 8 5.77 3.43 -3.97
CA ALA A 8 5.71 3.33 -2.52
C ALA A 8 7.08 3.50 -1.85
N ASP A 9 8.18 3.08 -2.47
CA ASP A 9 9.52 3.22 -1.90
C ASP A 9 9.97 4.68 -1.92
N ALA A 10 9.86 5.32 -3.10
CA ALA A 10 10.22 6.72 -3.25
C ALA A 10 9.36 7.62 -2.36
N HIS A 11 8.06 7.33 -2.25
CA HIS A 11 7.17 8.06 -1.36
C HIS A 11 7.51 7.82 0.12
N CYS A 12 7.80 6.60 0.53
CA CYS A 12 8.22 6.28 1.90
C CYS A 12 9.51 7.02 2.30
N ALA A 13 10.51 7.05 1.41
CA ALA A 13 11.75 7.77 1.66
C ALA A 13 11.50 9.28 1.88
N ARG A 14 10.65 9.90 1.05
CA ARG A 14 10.26 11.31 1.23
C ARG A 14 9.49 11.53 2.53
N ALA A 15 8.56 10.64 2.87
CA ALA A 15 7.78 10.74 4.11
C ALA A 15 8.66 10.66 5.35
N ALA A 16 9.60 9.71 5.37
CA ALA A 16 10.58 9.56 6.45
C ALA A 16 11.49 10.81 6.56
N ALA A 17 11.99 11.31 5.42
CA ALA A 17 12.80 12.54 5.38
C ALA A 17 12.02 13.78 5.87
N ALA A 18 10.69 13.79 5.71
CA ALA A 18 9.80 14.83 6.22
C ALA A 18 9.38 14.64 7.69
N GLY A 19 9.89 13.61 8.38
CA GLY A 19 9.64 13.37 9.80
C GLY A 19 8.42 12.51 10.13
N ALA A 20 7.82 11.84 9.14
CA ALA A 20 6.79 10.83 9.42
C ALA A 20 7.41 9.59 10.09
N GLU A 21 6.72 9.00 11.06
CA GLU A 21 7.12 7.73 11.67
C GLU A 21 6.68 6.58 10.76
N ILE A 22 7.64 5.79 10.28
CA ILE A 22 7.34 4.61 9.45
C ILE A 22 6.99 3.43 10.36
N LEU A 23 5.71 3.05 10.36
CA LEU A 23 5.16 1.96 11.18
C LEU A 23 5.41 0.59 10.54
N GLN A 24 5.42 0.55 9.21
CA GLN A 24 5.75 -0.63 8.42
C GLN A 24 6.46 -0.16 7.15
N PRO A 25 7.65 -0.70 6.82
CA PRO A 25 8.34 -0.35 5.59
C PRO A 25 7.58 -0.83 4.35
N PRO A 26 7.97 -0.37 3.14
CA PRO A 26 7.41 -0.87 1.89
C PRO A 26 7.53 -2.40 1.77
N THR A 27 6.38 -3.06 1.73
CA THR A 27 6.25 -4.52 1.61
C THR A 27 5.36 -4.83 0.42
N THR A 28 5.78 -5.78 -0.42
CA THR A 28 4.94 -6.31 -1.49
C THR A 28 4.04 -7.41 -0.93
N PHE A 29 2.75 -7.29 -1.18
CA PHE A 29 1.73 -8.25 -0.76
C PHE A 29 1.31 -9.16 -1.91
N PRO A 30 0.80 -10.38 -1.62
CA PRO A 30 0.44 -11.36 -2.64
C PRO A 30 -0.63 -10.89 -3.64
N PHE A 31 -1.46 -9.93 -3.24
CA PHE A 31 -2.51 -9.34 -4.09
C PHE A 31 -2.01 -8.22 -5.01
N GLY A 32 -0.72 -8.18 -5.32
CA GLY A 32 -0.17 -7.28 -6.35
C GLY A 32 0.08 -5.84 -5.93
N GLU A 33 0.09 -5.56 -4.62
CA GLU A 33 0.29 -4.21 -4.09
C GLU A 33 1.59 -4.10 -3.29
N ARG A 34 2.28 -2.98 -3.44
CA ARG A 34 3.39 -2.57 -2.58
C ARG A 34 2.94 -1.46 -1.65
N GLN A 35 2.97 -1.73 -0.35
CA GLN A 35 2.38 -0.85 0.67
C GLN A 35 3.34 -0.53 1.79
N TYR A 36 3.23 0.68 2.34
CA TYR A 36 3.88 1.05 3.59
C TYR A 36 2.91 1.81 4.50
N HIS A 37 3.18 1.75 5.80
CA HIS A 37 2.36 2.42 6.82
C HIS A 37 3.15 3.51 7.51
N ALA A 38 2.52 4.66 7.73
CA ALA A 38 3.13 5.78 8.43
C ALA A 38 2.18 6.43 9.43
N ARG A 39 2.77 7.06 10.44
CA ARG A 39 2.09 8.05 11.28
C ARG A 39 2.63 9.44 10.93
N ASP A 40 1.74 10.37 10.60
CA ASP A 40 2.12 11.76 10.32
C ASP A 40 2.41 12.56 11.61
N LEU A 41 2.86 13.81 11.45
CA LEU A 41 3.17 14.72 12.56
C LEU A 41 1.94 15.06 13.43
N GLY A 42 0.73 14.90 12.90
CA GLY A 42 -0.53 15.05 13.64
C GLY A 42 -0.99 13.76 14.34
N GLY A 43 -0.25 12.67 14.21
CA GLY A 43 -0.58 11.38 14.83
C GLY A 43 -1.52 10.49 13.99
N HIS A 44 -1.90 10.89 12.79
CA HIS A 44 -2.82 10.09 11.95
C HIS A 44 -2.08 8.93 11.27
N ARG A 45 -2.77 7.79 11.15
CA ARG A 45 -2.25 6.59 10.51
C ARG A 45 -2.68 6.50 9.05
N TRP A 46 -1.70 6.28 8.20
CA TRP A 46 -1.83 6.22 6.75
C TRP A 46 -1.31 4.90 6.20
N THR A 47 -2.01 4.40 5.19
CA THR A 47 -1.51 3.34 4.30
C THR A 47 -1.32 3.97 2.92
N PHE A 48 -0.12 3.85 2.37
CA PHE A 48 0.16 4.25 0.99
C PHE A 48 0.37 2.99 0.16
N SER A 49 -0.27 2.90 -1.00
CA SER A 49 -0.31 1.71 -1.86
C SER A 49 0.05 2.06 -3.29
N ALA A 50 0.94 1.27 -3.88
CA ALA A 50 1.25 1.26 -5.31
C ALA A 50 0.93 -0.12 -5.89
N THR A 51 0.20 -0.15 -7.01
CA THR A 51 -0.09 -1.41 -7.72
C THR A 51 1.16 -1.77 -8.49
N VAL A 52 1.67 -2.98 -8.25
CA VAL A 52 2.89 -3.50 -8.90
C VAL A 52 2.60 -4.69 -9.82
N ALA A 53 1.45 -5.34 -9.67
CA ALA A 53 1.00 -6.40 -10.56
C ALA A 53 -0.54 -6.51 -10.54
N ASP A 54 -1.12 -6.85 -11.69
CA ASP A 54 -2.49 -7.37 -11.76
C ASP A 54 -2.44 -8.88 -11.49
N VAL A 55 -2.95 -9.30 -10.34
CA VAL A 55 -2.79 -10.68 -9.83
C VAL A 55 -4.17 -11.33 -9.73
N ASP A 56 -4.33 -12.51 -10.32
CA ASP A 56 -5.53 -13.33 -10.19
C ASP A 56 -5.81 -13.62 -8.70
N PRO A 57 -6.97 -13.18 -8.15
CA PRO A 57 -7.36 -13.43 -6.77
C PRO A 57 -7.20 -14.88 -6.30
N ALA A 58 -7.43 -15.85 -7.19
CA ALA A 58 -7.34 -17.27 -6.86
C ALA A 58 -5.95 -17.68 -6.35
N THR A 59 -4.89 -16.98 -6.79
CA THR A 59 -3.50 -17.28 -6.42
C THR A 59 -3.17 -16.95 -4.95
N TRP A 60 -3.96 -16.09 -4.31
CA TRP A 60 -3.82 -15.76 -2.89
C TRP A 60 -5.06 -16.14 -2.07
N GLY A 61 -5.92 -17.00 -2.62
CA GLY A 61 -7.13 -17.51 -1.96
C GLY A 61 -8.32 -16.56 -2.00
N GLY A 62 -8.27 -15.51 -2.82
CA GLY A 62 -9.39 -14.63 -3.12
C GLY A 62 -10.29 -15.16 -4.23
N GLU A 63 -11.49 -14.60 -4.33
CA GLU A 63 -12.45 -14.92 -5.39
C GLU A 63 -12.76 -13.64 -6.18
N LEU A 64 -12.65 -13.71 -7.50
CA LEU A 64 -13.10 -12.62 -8.37
C LEU A 64 -14.61 -12.71 -8.53
N LEU A 65 -15.34 -11.83 -7.84
CA LEU A 65 -16.78 -11.72 -7.98
C LEU A 65 -17.11 -10.95 -9.26
N THR A 66 -17.51 -11.65 -10.32
CA THR A 66 -18.16 -11.02 -11.47
C THR A 66 -19.52 -10.49 -11.05
N PRO A 67 -19.81 -9.18 -11.24
CA PRO A 67 -21.17 -8.65 -11.05
C PRO A 67 -22.13 -9.44 -11.94
N GLY A 68 -23.27 -9.84 -11.37
CA GLY A 68 -24.19 -10.78 -12.00
C GLY A 68 -24.69 -10.36 -13.38
N THR A 69 -24.92 -11.37 -14.21
CA THR A 69 -25.80 -11.31 -15.40
C THR A 69 -27.17 -10.74 -15.06
#